data_AF-A0A131ZWL1-F1
#
_entry.id   AF-A0A131ZWL1-F1
#
_cell.length_a   1.000
_cell.length_b   1.000
_cell.length_c   1.000
_cell.angle_alpha   90.00
_cell.angle_beta   90.00
_cell.angle_gamma   90.00
#
_symmetry.space_group_name_H-M   'P 1'
#
loop_
_entity.id
_entity.type
_entity.pdbx_description
1 polymer ?
#
loop_
_entity_poly.entity_id
_entity_poly.type
_entity_poly.pdbx_seq_one_letter_code
_entity_poly.pdbx_strand_id
1 'polypeptide(L)'
;MKSLRILSNLLFRNLAKPLNVNCNLCRTSQNFNLAATDSQDKNEFSDKSDKTINCTLIPGDGVGPELVASVKEVFSALGVPIRFEELFLRFPL
;
A
#
# COMPACT_ATOMS: atom_id res chain seq x y z
N MET A 1 -34.33 -28.14 16.40
CA MET A 1 -33.99 -27.38 15.18
C MET A 1 -32.47 -27.27 14.99
N LYS A 2 -31.76 -28.37 14.71
CA LYS A 2 -30.28 -28.39 14.51
C LYS A 2 -29.87 -28.79 13.09
N SER A 3 -30.83 -28.94 12.18
CA SER A 3 -30.64 -29.58 10.88
C SER A 3 -30.44 -28.64 9.70
N LEU A 4 -30.27 -27.32 9.93
CA LEU A 4 -30.15 -26.31 8.87
C LEU A 4 -28.77 -25.63 8.83
N ARG A 5 -27.73 -26.25 9.41
CA ARG A 5 -26.34 -25.72 9.39
C ARG A 5 -25.35 -26.57 8.60
N ILE A 6 -25.78 -27.72 8.08
CA ILE A 6 -24.92 -28.62 7.29
C ILE A 6 -25.02 -28.28 5.79
N LEU A 7 -26.16 -27.73 5.34
CA LEU A 7 -26.40 -27.36 3.94
C LEU A 7 -25.69 -26.07 3.50
N SER A 8 -25.33 -25.16 4.41
CA SER A 8 -24.58 -23.94 4.05
C SER A 8 -23.12 -24.22 3.68
N ASN A 9 -22.51 -25.28 4.22
CA ASN A 9 -21.09 -25.56 4.05
C ASN A 9 -20.76 -26.33 2.76
N LEU A 10 -21.77 -26.83 2.04
CA LEU A 10 -21.58 -27.49 0.75
C LEU A 10 -21.75 -26.54 -0.43
N LEU A 11 -22.48 -25.42 -0.26
CA LEU A 11 -22.64 -24.41 -1.30
C LEU A 11 -21.39 -23.51 -1.46
N PHE A 12 -20.59 -23.35 -0.41
CA PHE A 12 -19.45 -22.43 -0.41
C PHE A 12 -18.12 -22.99 -0.97
N ARG A 13 -18.07 -24.26 -1.35
CA ARG A 13 -16.81 -24.89 -1.82
C ARG A 13 -16.61 -24.87 -3.35
N ASN A 14 -17.52 -24.27 -4.12
CA ASN A 14 -17.51 -24.35 -5.58
C ASN A 14 -17.24 -23.03 -6.34
N LEU A 15 -16.79 -21.96 -5.66
CA LEU A 15 -16.53 -20.65 -6.28
C LEU A 15 -15.12 -20.09 -6.07
N ALA A 16 -14.14 -20.94 -5.77
CA ALA A 16 -12.73 -20.55 -5.73
C ALA A 16 -11.91 -21.36 -6.74
N LYS A 17 -12.13 -21.07 -8.03
CA LYS A 17 -11.12 -21.40 -9.06
C LYS A 17 -10.16 -20.22 -9.13
N PRO A 18 -8.88 -20.36 -8.76
CA PRO A 18 -7.90 -19.31 -9.06
C PRO A 18 -7.74 -19.27 -10.58
N LEU A 19 -8.02 -18.11 -11.18
CA LEU A 19 -7.62 -17.85 -12.55
C LEU A 19 -6.08 -17.90 -12.59
N ASN A 20 -5.57 -18.89 -13.31
CA ASN A 20 -4.16 -19.05 -13.64
C ASN A 20 -3.73 -17.88 -14.53
N VAL A 21 -3.22 -16.81 -13.93
CA VAL A 21 -2.60 -15.71 -14.66
C VAL A 21 -1.15 -16.07 -14.90
N ASN A 22 -0.86 -16.59 -16.10
CA ASN A 22 0.50 -16.82 -16.56
C ASN A 22 1.14 -15.46 -16.89
N CYS A 23 1.70 -14.79 -15.89
CA CYS A 23 2.48 -13.56 -16.10
C CYS A 23 3.95 -13.93 -16.36
N ASN A 24 4.35 -13.97 -17.63
CA ASN A 24 5.75 -14.18 -18.03
C ASN A 24 6.64 -12.94 -17.83
N LEU A 25 6.38 -12.08 -16.83
CA LEU A 25 7.16 -10.86 -16.61
C LEU A 25 7.88 -10.79 -15.25
N CYS A 26 8.16 -11.93 -14.63
CA CYS A 26 9.10 -11.98 -13.50
C CYS A 26 10.26 -12.91 -13.84
N ARG A 27 11.23 -12.41 -14.63
CA ARG A 27 12.52 -13.09 -14.78
C ARG A 27 13.63 -12.10 -15.11
N THR A 28 14.04 -11.30 -14.13
CA THR A 28 15.45 -10.92 -14.02
C THR A 28 15.81 -10.81 -12.54
N SER A 29 16.92 -11.45 -12.22
CA SER A 29 17.42 -11.84 -10.92
C SER A 29 17.59 -10.69 -9.92
N GLN A 30 17.26 -11.05 -8.70
CA GLN A 30 17.67 -10.46 -7.43
C GLN A 30 19.12 -9.94 -7.46
N ASN A 31 19.30 -8.70 -7.00
CA ASN A 31 20.44 -8.27 -6.18
C ASN A 31 20.06 -6.97 -5.46
N PHE A 32 19.12 -7.07 -4.52
CA PHE A 32 19.07 -6.11 -3.43
C PHE A 32 19.83 -6.77 -2.28
N ASN A 33 21.04 -6.29 -2.00
CA ASN A 33 21.75 -6.65 -0.79
C ASN A 33 20.94 -6.12 0.39
N LEU A 34 20.11 -6.99 0.96
CA LEU A 34 19.41 -6.76 2.20
C LEU A 34 20.44 -6.90 3.32
N ALA A 35 21.20 -5.84 3.56
CA ALA A 35 21.91 -5.69 4.82
C ALA A 35 20.84 -5.55 5.90
N ALA A 36 20.48 -6.69 6.49
CA ALA A 36 19.62 -6.77 7.65
C ALA A 36 20.36 -6.12 8.83
N THR A 37 20.29 -4.79 8.93
CA THR A 37 20.24 -4.16 10.23
C THR A 37 18.79 -4.32 10.71
N ASP A 38 18.60 -5.29 11.59
CA ASP A 38 17.49 -5.33 12.54
C ASP A 38 17.59 -4.07 13.42
N SER A 39 17.21 -2.94 12.83
CA SER A 39 16.77 -1.79 13.59
C SER A 39 15.31 -2.05 13.85
N GLN A 40 15.04 -2.70 14.98
CA GLN A 40 13.76 -2.58 15.66
C GLN A 40 13.52 -1.08 15.86
N ASP A 41 12.89 -0.42 14.90
CA ASP A 41 12.13 0.79 15.18
C ASP A 41 10.90 0.33 15.94
N LYS A 42 11.12 0.01 17.22
CA LYS A 42 10.14 0.22 18.26
C LYS A 42 9.87 1.72 18.27
N ASN A 43 9.05 2.18 17.33
CA ASN A 43 8.31 3.40 17.53
C ASN A 43 7.22 3.05 18.55
N GLU A 44 7.67 2.93 19.80
CA GLU A 44 6.88 3.16 20.98
C GLU A 44 6.07 4.43 20.69
N PHE A 45 4.76 4.25 20.49
CA PHE A 45 3.77 5.32 20.36
C PHE A 45 3.76 6.07 21.70
N SER A 46 4.81 6.86 21.89
CA SER A 46 5.13 7.62 23.07
C SER A 46 4.32 8.89 22.99
N ASP A 47 3.41 8.97 23.94
CA ASP A 47 2.71 10.14 24.46
C ASP A 47 2.54 11.35 23.51
N LYS A 48 1.35 11.41 22.92
CA LYS A 48 0.54 12.61 22.58
C LYS A 48 1.27 13.96 22.66
N SER A 49 2.14 14.19 21.68
CA SER A 49 2.34 15.53 21.12
C SER A 49 2.00 15.42 19.64
N ASP A 50 1.26 16.38 19.10
CA ASP A 50 0.82 16.43 17.70
C ASP A 50 2.02 16.41 16.74
N LYS A 51 2.57 15.22 16.49
CA LYS A 51 3.74 15.06 15.65
C LYS A 51 3.27 15.03 14.21
N THR A 52 3.35 16.19 13.55
CA THR A 52 3.12 16.28 12.11
C THR A 52 4.20 15.47 11.38
N ILE A 53 3.78 14.55 10.52
CA ILE A 53 4.69 13.70 9.74
C ILE A 53 4.97 14.38 8.41
N ASN A 54 6.24 14.63 8.12
CA ASN A 54 6.68 15.14 6.83
C ASN A 54 6.95 13.97 5.89
N CYS A 55 6.40 14.01 4.68
CA CYS A 55 6.62 13.00 3.66
C CYS A 55 6.83 13.65 2.29
N THR A 56 7.70 13.03 1.48
CA THR A 56 7.96 13.47 0.11
C THR A 56 7.06 12.69 -0.84
N LEU A 57 6.36 13.40 -1.72
CA LEU A 57 5.44 12.86 -2.71
C LEU A 57 5.97 13.11 -4.11
N ILE A 58 6.22 12.05 -4.86
CA ILE A 58 6.71 12.13 -6.24
C ILE A 58 5.52 11.83 -7.16
N PRO A 59 4.98 12.83 -7.88
CA PRO A 59 3.74 12.68 -8.65
C PRO A 59 3.88 11.84 -9.92
N GLY A 60 5.08 11.44 -10.33
CA GLY A 60 5.29 10.65 -11.54
C GLY A 60 4.82 11.37 -12.82
N ASP A 61 4.63 10.61 -13.91
CA ASP A 61 4.19 11.10 -15.21
C ASP A 61 2.80 10.57 -15.59
N GLY A 62 2.19 11.12 -16.64
CA GLY A 62 0.89 10.68 -17.14
C GLY A 62 -0.23 11.03 -16.15
N VAL A 63 -0.95 10.03 -15.66
CA VAL A 63 -2.07 10.17 -14.68
C VAL A 63 -1.60 10.33 -13.22
N GLY A 64 -0.29 10.33 -12.99
CA GLY A 64 0.30 10.39 -11.66
C GLY A 64 -0.06 11.65 -10.87
N PRO A 65 0.02 12.87 -11.44
CA PRO A 65 -0.41 14.10 -10.78
C PRO A 65 -1.87 14.07 -10.30
N GLU A 66 -2.79 13.51 -11.10
CA GLU A 66 -4.21 13.41 -10.79
C GLU A 66 -4.47 12.42 -9.64
N LEU A 67 -3.74 11.30 -9.62
CA LEU A 67 -3.80 10.34 -8.51
C LEU A 67 -3.24 10.93 -7.21
N VAL A 68 -2.15 11.69 -7.29
CA VAL A 68 -1.56 12.38 -6.13
C VAL A 68 -2.52 13.40 -5.52
N ALA A 69 -3.24 14.15 -6.36
CA ALA A 69 -4.27 15.07 -5.88
C ALA A 69 -5.35 14.34 -5.07
N SER A 70 -5.81 13.19 -5.57
CA SER A 70 -6.81 12.36 -4.90
C SER A 70 -6.32 11.83 -3.54
N VAL A 71 -5.05 11.43 -3.46
CA VAL A 71 -4.44 10.97 -2.20
C VAL A 71 -4.41 12.09 -1.16
N LYS A 72 -4.04 13.31 -1.56
CA LYS A 72 -4.03 14.46 -0.65
C LYS A 72 -5.41 14.79 -0.10
N GLU A 73 -6.44 14.73 -0.95
CA GLU A 73 -7.83 14.95 -0.53
C GLU A 73 -8.29 13.92 0.50
N VAL A 74 -7.99 12.63 0.28
CA VAL A 74 -8.33 11.56 1.23
C VAL A 74 -7.62 11.78 2.56
N PHE A 75 -6.33 12.10 2.55
CA PHE A 75 -5.56 12.31 3.78
C PHE A 75 -6.01 13.56 4.55
N SER A 76 -6.41 14.61 3.84
CA SER A 76 -7.00 15.81 4.45
C SER A 76 -8.37 15.51 5.05
N ALA A 77 -9.23 14.76 4.34
CA ALA A 77 -10.55 14.35 4.83
C ALA A 77 -10.48 13.44 6.07
N LEU A 78 -9.42 12.62 6.16
CA LEU A 78 -9.15 11.76 7.31
C LEU A 78 -8.54 12.51 8.51
N GLY A 79 -8.21 13.80 8.36
CA GLY A 79 -7.62 14.62 9.44
C GLY A 79 -6.27 14.12 9.91
N VAL A 80 -5.52 13.40 9.06
CA VAL A 80 -4.20 12.88 9.43
C VAL A 80 -3.18 14.02 9.38
N PRO A 81 -2.36 14.24 10.43
CA PRO A 81 -1.40 15.34 10.47
C PRO A 81 -0.17 15.03 9.61
N ILE A 82 -0.35 15.04 8.29
CA ILE A 82 0.71 14.79 7.29
C ILE A 82 0.94 16.04 6.45
N ARG A 83 2.22 16.38 6.28
CA ARG A 83 2.69 17.42 5.36
C ARG A 83 3.36 16.78 4.16
N PHE A 84 2.80 17.00 2.98
CA PHE A 84 3.31 16.50 1.72
C PHE A 84 4.24 17.54 1.06
N GLU A 85 5.46 17.14 0.75
CA GLU A 85 6.42 17.88 -0.07
C GLU A 85 6.49 17.26 -1.47
N GLU A 86 6.07 18.00 -2.50
CA GLU A 86 6.09 17.47 -3.87
C GLU A 86 7.47 17.60 -4.51
N LEU A 87 7.96 16.51 -5.10
CA LEU A 87 9.23 16.47 -5.80
C LEU A 87 9.02 15.99 -7.25
N PHE A 88 9.15 16.92 -8.20
CA PHE A 88 9.05 16.64 -9.63
C PHE A 88 10.41 16.21 -10.18
N LEU A 89 10.48 14.97 -10.67
CA LEU A 89 11.69 14.44 -11.31
C LEU A 89 11.63 14.75 -12.80
N ARG A 90 12.57 15.56 -13.29
CA ARG A 90 12.79 15.77 -14.72
C ARG A 90 14.05 15.04 -15.14
N PHE A 91 13.90 14.07 -16.04
CA PHE A 91 15.05 13.41 -16.65
C PHE A 91 15.56 14.26 -17.83
N PRO A 92 16.85 14.64 -17.86
CA PRO A 92 17.45 15.22 -19.06
C PRO A 92 17.59 14.12 -20.12
N LEU A 93 16.95 14.34 -21.28
CA LEU A 93 17.12 13.55 -22.50
C LEU A 93 18.19 14.21 -23.38
#